data_AF-A0A7W3T8J7-F1
#
_entry.id   AF-A0A7W3T8J7-F1
#
_cell.length_a   1.000
_cell.length_b   1.000
_cell.length_c   1.000
_cell.angle_alpha   90.00
_cell.angle_beta   90.00
_cell.angle_gamma   90.00
#
_symmetry.space_group_name_H-M   'P 1'
#
loop_
_entity.id
_entity.type
_entity.pdbx_description
1 polymer ?
#
loop_
_entity_poly.entity_id
_entity_poly.type
_entity_poly.pdbx_seq_one_letter_code
_entity_poly.pdbx_strand_id
1 'polypeptide(L)'
;MGGKWSIPNAVTKRSYDDACGAAHALDLVGERWALLVVRELLLGPKRYSDLLADLPGISTTVLSHRLAELERGGVVRRRELPPPAASRVYEPTEWGAELEPVIMAFGRWGARSPAHRRDAHLSVNSLVLSLRTNFDPVRAAGVRTEVLLRPDGRPFLARVADGRLDVRPLDPTRCLL
;
A
#
# COMPACT_ATOMS: atom_id res chain seq x y z
N MET A 1 25.07 5.50 11.06
CA MET A 1 24.98 6.94 10.75
C MET A 1 23.50 7.30 10.71
N GLY A 2 22.96 7.72 11.86
CA GLY A 2 21.53 8.01 12.02
C GLY A 2 21.20 9.42 11.57
N GLY A 3 20.43 9.54 10.49
CA GLY A 3 19.83 10.82 10.09
C GLY A 3 18.73 11.19 11.08
N LYS A 4 18.90 12.31 11.79
CA LYS A 4 17.82 12.92 12.59
C LYS A 4 16.73 13.38 11.63
N TRP A 5 15.66 12.61 11.53
CA TRP A 5 14.47 13.01 10.78
C TRP A 5 13.74 14.10 11.59
N SER A 6 13.91 15.36 11.19
CA SER A 6 13.13 16.47 11.75
C SER A 6 11.76 16.44 11.10
N ILE A 7 10.81 15.75 11.73
CA ILE A 7 9.38 15.86 11.38
C ILE A 7 8.97 17.29 11.76
N PRO A 8 8.58 18.16 10.80
CA PRO A 8 7.99 19.44 11.16
C PRO A 8 6.77 19.14 12.03
N ASN A 9 6.64 19.83 13.16
CA ASN A 9 5.67 19.56 14.22
C ASN A 9 4.25 19.39 13.65
N ALA A 10 3.91 18.15 13.28
CA ALA A 10 2.68 17.81 12.60
C ALA A 10 1.63 17.57 13.68
N VAL A 11 1.27 18.65 14.36
CA VAL A 11 0.12 18.62 15.26
C VAL A 11 -1.11 18.53 14.36
N THR A 12 -1.55 17.29 14.11
CA THR A 12 -2.86 17.04 13.55
C THR A 12 -3.90 17.67 14.49
N LYS A 13 -5.03 18.16 13.96
CA LYS A 13 -6.02 18.90 14.75
C LYS A 13 -6.66 18.06 15.88
N ARG A 14 -6.35 16.76 15.94
CA ARG A 14 -6.74 15.81 16.99
C ARG A 14 -5.53 14.96 17.31
N SER A 15 -4.84 15.30 18.38
CA SER A 15 -3.84 14.42 18.99
C SER A 15 -4.46 13.70 20.18
N TYR A 16 -4.07 12.45 20.41
CA TYR A 16 -4.40 11.73 21.64
C TYR A 16 -3.68 12.29 22.89
N ASP A 17 -2.70 13.19 22.71
CA ASP A 17 -1.89 13.79 23.78
C ASP A 17 -1.28 12.73 24.72
N ASP A 18 -0.83 11.64 24.11
CA ASP A 18 -0.27 10.45 24.76
C ASP A 18 1.14 10.22 24.21
N ALA A 19 2.12 10.08 25.12
CA ALA A 19 3.52 9.86 24.78
C ALA A 19 3.79 8.46 24.19
N CYS A 20 2.82 7.56 24.18
CA CYS A 20 2.91 6.24 23.58
C CYS A 20 3.10 6.34 22.05
N GLY A 21 4.14 5.68 21.52
CA GLY A 21 4.41 5.66 20.09
C GLY A 21 3.25 5.11 19.23
N ALA A 22 2.42 4.21 19.79
CA ALA A 22 1.22 3.73 19.11
C ALA A 22 0.13 4.80 19.00
N ALA A 23 -0.05 5.62 20.05
CA ALA A 23 -0.98 6.74 20.01
C ALA A 23 -0.52 7.80 19.00
N HIS A 24 0.78 8.12 18.97
CA HIS A 24 1.36 9.01 17.96
C HIS A 24 1.21 8.45 16.54
N ALA A 25 1.38 7.15 16.33
CA ALA A 25 1.11 6.54 15.03
C ALA A 25 -0.38 6.70 14.63
N LEU A 26 -1.30 6.55 15.57
CA LEU A 26 -2.74 6.76 15.31
C LEU A 26 -3.08 8.22 15.02
N ASP A 27 -2.37 9.20 15.60
CA ASP A 27 -2.51 10.61 15.23
C ASP A 27 -2.18 10.84 13.75
N LEU A 28 -1.25 10.08 13.18
CA LEU A 28 -0.78 10.21 11.81
C LEU A 28 -1.59 9.38 10.80
N VAL A 29 -1.93 8.14 11.16
CA VAL A 29 -2.51 7.15 10.22
C VAL A 29 -3.79 6.47 10.72
N GLY A 30 -4.30 6.85 11.90
CA GLY A 30 -5.51 6.26 12.49
C GLY A 30 -6.82 6.76 11.85
N GLU A 31 -6.79 7.89 11.17
CA GLU A 31 -7.94 8.44 10.47
C GLU A 31 -8.38 7.56 9.28
N ARG A 32 -9.70 7.41 9.07
CA ARG A 32 -10.27 6.56 8.00
C ARG A 32 -9.66 6.94 6.65
N TRP A 33 -9.26 5.93 5.88
CA TRP A 33 -8.56 5.98 4.59
C TRP A 33 -7.04 6.20 4.63
N ALA A 34 -6.44 6.70 5.72
CA ALA A 34 -5.00 7.00 5.73
C ALA A 34 -4.14 5.77 5.42
N LEU A 35 -4.31 4.67 6.18
CA LEU A 35 -3.62 3.41 5.91
C LEU A 35 -4.00 2.77 4.56
N LEU A 36 -5.21 3.01 4.04
CA LEU A 36 -5.61 2.49 2.72
C LEU A 36 -4.92 3.25 1.58
N VAL A 37 -4.73 4.56 1.73
CA VAL A 37 -3.94 5.36 0.78
C VAL A 37 -2.49 4.88 0.79
N VAL A 38 -1.88 4.71 1.97
CA VAL A 38 -0.51 4.16 2.08
C VAL A 38 -0.42 2.78 1.45
N ARG A 39 -1.38 1.88 1.74
CA ARG A 39 -1.46 0.53 1.13
C ARG A 39 -1.40 0.58 -0.40
N GLU A 40 -2.14 1.49 -1.02
CA GLU A 40 -2.12 1.62 -2.48
C GLU A 40 -0.79 2.15 -3.03
N LEU A 41 0.02 2.82 -2.22
CA LEU A 41 1.31 3.38 -2.62
C LEU A 41 2.51 2.43 -2.38
N LEU A 42 2.33 1.34 -1.63
CA LEU A 42 3.43 0.42 -1.25
C LEU A 42 4.09 -0.30 -2.44
N LEU A 43 3.38 -0.48 -3.55
CA LEU A 43 3.94 -1.15 -4.74
C LEU A 43 4.47 -0.18 -5.79
N GLY A 44 4.44 1.13 -5.51
CA GLY A 44 5.00 2.15 -6.38
C GLY A 44 4.21 3.46 -6.40
N PRO A 45 4.79 4.51 -7.00
CA PRO A 45 4.18 5.81 -7.10
C PRO A 45 2.87 5.77 -7.92
N LYS A 46 1.86 6.54 -7.49
CA LYS A 46 0.57 6.64 -8.19
C LYS A 46 0.15 8.09 -8.43
N ARG A 47 -0.57 8.33 -9.54
CA ARG A 47 -1.26 9.60 -9.75
C ARG A 47 -2.47 9.68 -8.82
N TYR A 48 -2.97 10.91 -8.62
CA TYR A 48 -4.20 11.14 -7.89
C TYR A 48 -5.40 10.35 -8.46
N SER A 49 -5.53 10.33 -9.79
CA SER A 49 -6.60 9.60 -10.49
C SER A 49 -6.55 8.09 -10.25
N ASP A 50 -5.34 7.53 -10.18
CA ASP A 50 -5.14 6.10 -9.97
C ASP A 50 -5.55 5.72 -8.53
N LEU A 51 -5.14 6.53 -7.55
CA LEU A 51 -5.57 6.37 -6.15
C LEU A 51 -7.09 6.44 -5.99
N LEU A 52 -7.75 7.37 -6.71
CA LEU A 52 -9.20 7.52 -6.66
C LEU A 52 -9.90 6.29 -7.26
N ALA A 53 -9.37 5.73 -8.35
CA ALA A 53 -9.89 4.52 -8.98
C ALA A 53 -9.71 3.27 -8.10
N ASP A 54 -8.55 3.14 -7.44
CA ASP A 54 -8.21 1.97 -6.62
C ASP A 54 -8.85 1.97 -5.23
N LEU A 55 -9.45 3.09 -4.81
CA LEU A 55 -10.12 3.27 -3.51
C LEU A 55 -11.62 3.58 -3.68
N PRO A 56 -12.44 2.62 -4.15
CA PRO A 56 -13.86 2.86 -4.35
C PRO A 56 -14.54 3.27 -3.03
N GLY A 57 -15.30 4.36 -3.09
CA GLY A 57 -16.02 4.93 -1.94
C GLY A 57 -15.29 6.08 -1.23
N ILE A 58 -14.05 6.40 -1.60
CA ILE A 58 -13.40 7.65 -1.15
C ILE A 58 -13.89 8.82 -2.01
N SER A 59 -14.22 9.95 -1.38
CA SER A 59 -14.52 11.19 -2.12
C SER A 59 -13.23 11.93 -2.49
N THR A 60 -13.29 12.77 -3.51
CA THR A 60 -12.17 13.61 -3.93
C THR A 60 -11.66 14.51 -2.81
N THR A 61 -12.58 15.13 -2.06
CA THR A 61 -12.25 15.96 -0.91
C THR A 61 -11.54 15.16 0.18
N VAL A 62 -12.02 13.95 0.49
CA VAL A 62 -11.39 13.09 1.50
C VAL A 62 -10.01 12.64 1.04
N LEU A 63 -9.85 12.19 -0.21
CA LEU A 63 -8.55 11.78 -0.73
C LEU A 63 -7.53 12.93 -0.70
N SER A 64 -7.93 14.11 -1.17
CA SER A 64 -7.07 15.31 -1.17
C SER A 64 -6.65 15.70 0.25
N HIS A 65 -7.59 15.69 1.19
CA HIS A 65 -7.31 15.97 2.60
C HIS A 65 -6.35 14.93 3.20
N ARG A 66 -6.56 13.64 2.93
CA ARG A 66 -5.70 12.56 3.45
C ARG A 66 -4.28 12.62 2.90
N LEU A 67 -4.11 12.88 1.62
CA LEU A 67 -2.77 13.07 1.03
C LEU A 67 -2.05 14.27 1.67
N ALA A 68 -2.75 15.38 1.91
CA ALA A 68 -2.17 16.53 2.58
C ALA A 68 -1.74 16.23 4.03
N GLU A 69 -2.57 15.51 4.80
CA GLU A 69 -2.21 15.06 6.17
C GLU A 69 -0.99 14.14 6.15
N LEU A 70 -0.96 13.14 5.26
CA LEU A 70 0.14 12.19 5.14
C LEU A 70 1.45 12.85 4.68
N GLU A 71 1.37 13.86 3.81
CA GLU A 71 2.53 14.68 3.42
C GLU A 71 3.04 15.53 4.58
N ARG A 72 2.15 16.21 5.31
CA ARG A 72 2.50 17.01 6.49
C ARG A 72 3.12 16.15 7.60
N GLY A 73 2.62 14.93 7.79
CA GLY A 73 3.18 13.95 8.71
C GLY A 73 4.47 13.27 8.23
N GLY A 74 4.93 13.55 7.00
CA GLY A 74 6.15 12.96 6.45
C GLY A 74 6.03 11.47 6.07
N VAL A 75 4.82 10.92 5.99
CA VAL A 75 4.54 9.52 5.61
C VAL A 75 4.53 9.36 4.09
N VAL A 76 4.00 10.35 3.37
CA VAL A 76 3.94 10.39 1.91
C VAL A 76 4.71 11.59 1.41
N ARG A 77 5.25 11.51 0.20
CA ARG A 77 5.78 12.67 -0.52
C ARG A 77 5.23 12.73 -1.93
N ARG A 78 5.25 13.93 -2.47
CA ARG A 78 4.84 14.21 -3.84
C ARG A 78 6.07 14.44 -4.72
N ARG A 79 6.09 13.81 -5.89
CA ARG A 79 7.20 13.91 -6.84
C ARG A 79 6.66 14.16 -8.25
N GLU A 80 7.43 14.88 -9.05
CA GLU A 80 7.17 15.04 -10.48
C GLU A 80 7.99 14.01 -11.26
N LEU A 81 7.32 13.22 -12.08
CA LEU A 81 7.95 12.32 -13.03
C LEU A 81 8.51 13.13 -14.20
N PRO A 82 9.69 12.78 -14.73
CA PRO A 82 10.24 13.45 -15.90
C PRO A 82 9.45 13.11 -17.17
N PRO A 83 9.65 13.88 -18.26
CA PRO A 83 9.13 13.56 -19.60
C PRO A 83 9.52 12.13 -20.05
N PRO A 84 8.78 11.51 -20.98
CA PRO A 84 7.62 12.04 -21.74
C PRO A 84 6.27 11.91 -21.01
N ALA A 85 6.20 11.17 -19.91
CA ALA A 85 4.97 10.96 -19.13
C ALA A 85 4.91 11.87 -17.89
N ALA A 86 5.33 13.12 -18.06
CA ALA A 86 5.49 14.07 -16.98
C ALA A 86 4.20 14.18 -16.16
N SER A 87 4.30 13.91 -14.86
CA SER A 87 3.14 13.88 -14.00
C SER A 87 3.48 13.95 -12.54
N ARG A 88 2.52 14.45 -11.77
CA ARG A 88 2.59 14.51 -10.33
C ARG A 88 2.09 13.21 -9.74
N VAL A 89 2.98 12.53 -9.02
CA VAL A 89 2.71 11.27 -8.34
C VAL A 89 2.95 11.40 -6.85
N TYR A 90 2.32 10.53 -6.09
CA TYR A 90 2.54 10.34 -4.66
C TYR A 90 3.27 9.02 -4.45
N GLU A 91 4.18 8.98 -3.49
CA GLU A 91 4.91 7.78 -3.07
C GLU A 91 5.16 7.83 -1.56
N PRO A 92 5.27 6.68 -0.87
CA PRO A 92 5.64 6.71 0.54
C PRO A 92 7.06 7.28 0.68
N THR A 93 7.33 7.96 1.79
CA THR A 93 8.71 8.21 2.20
C THR A 93 9.38 6.90 2.60
N GLU A 94 10.70 6.90 2.82
CA GLU A 94 11.39 5.73 3.38
C GLU A 94 10.76 5.28 4.68
N TRP A 95 10.48 6.23 5.58
CA TRP A 95 9.78 5.96 6.84
C TRP A 95 8.33 5.52 6.62
N GLY A 96 7.60 6.12 5.68
CA GLY A 96 6.24 5.71 5.35
C GLY A 96 6.15 4.29 4.79
N ALA A 97 7.19 3.82 4.10
CA ALA A 97 7.27 2.45 3.59
C ALA A 97 7.40 1.40 4.71
N GLU A 98 7.93 1.79 5.89
CA GLU A 98 8.00 0.93 7.08
C GLU A 98 6.61 0.55 7.63
N LEU A 99 5.52 1.16 7.12
CA LEU A 99 4.14 0.79 7.46
C LEU A 99 3.69 -0.52 6.77
N GLU A 100 4.39 -1.04 5.76
CA GLU A 100 4.03 -2.31 5.10
C GLU A 100 3.79 -3.47 6.10
N PRO A 101 4.72 -3.82 7.01
CA PRO A 101 4.48 -4.89 7.99
C PRO A 101 3.28 -4.62 8.91
N VAL A 102 3.01 -3.37 9.26
CA VAL A 102 1.83 -2.98 10.08
C VAL A 102 0.54 -3.24 9.30
N ILE A 103 0.48 -2.78 8.05
CA ILE A 103 -0.66 -3.01 7.15
C ILE A 103 -0.90 -4.51 6.94
N MET A 104 0.16 -5.30 6.75
CA MET A 104 0.05 -6.75 6.65
C MET A 104 -0.47 -7.40 7.94
N ALA A 105 -0.01 -6.95 9.11
CA ALA A 105 -0.49 -7.45 10.40
C ALA A 105 -1.98 -7.12 10.62
N PHE A 106 -2.40 -5.90 10.29
CA PHE A 106 -3.80 -5.48 10.28
C PHE A 106 -4.63 -6.34 9.32
N GLY A 107 -4.12 -6.60 8.11
CA GLY A 107 -4.75 -7.46 7.13
C GLY A 107 -4.96 -8.90 7.63
N ARG A 108 -3.93 -9.52 8.23
CA ARG A 108 -4.05 -10.86 8.84
C ARG A 108 -5.09 -10.90 9.95
N TRP A 109 -5.10 -9.88 10.80
CA TRP A 109 -6.09 -9.79 11.88
C TRP A 109 -7.51 -9.65 11.32
N GLY A 110 -7.71 -8.74 10.37
CA GLY A 110 -9.02 -8.47 9.75
C GLY A 110 -9.57 -9.64 8.94
N ALA A 111 -8.71 -10.40 8.25
CA ALA A 111 -9.10 -11.57 7.46
C ALA A 111 -9.69 -12.72 8.30
N ARG A 112 -9.45 -12.74 9.62
CA ARG A 112 -10.04 -13.70 10.56
C ARG A 112 -11.42 -13.28 11.09
N SER A 113 -11.89 -12.07 10.76
CA SER A 113 -13.20 -11.60 11.20
C SER A 113 -14.32 -12.45 10.59
N PRO A 114 -15.32 -12.89 11.38
CA PRO A 114 -16.51 -13.57 10.85
C PRO A 114 -17.30 -12.74 9.83
N ALA A 115 -17.17 -11.41 9.89
CA ALA A 115 -17.85 -10.47 9.00
C ALA A 115 -17.01 -10.08 7.77
N HIS A 116 -15.85 -10.72 7.54
CA HIS A 116 -14.99 -10.38 6.41
C HIS A 116 -15.63 -10.77 5.07
N ARG A 117 -16.09 -9.77 4.32
CA ARG A 117 -16.68 -9.91 2.99
C ARG A 117 -15.62 -10.17 1.92
N ARG A 118 -15.59 -11.38 1.38
CA ARG A 118 -14.63 -11.83 0.35
C ARG A 118 -15.08 -11.52 -1.09
N ASP A 119 -16.32 -11.06 -1.25
CA ASP A 119 -16.96 -10.70 -2.50
C ASP A 119 -16.78 -9.20 -2.86
N ALA A 120 -16.23 -8.41 -1.96
CA ALA A 120 -16.01 -6.98 -2.17
C ALA A 120 -14.84 -6.70 -3.12
N HIS A 121 -14.85 -5.49 -3.71
CA HIS A 121 -13.79 -5.01 -4.59
C HIS A 121 -12.40 -5.07 -3.92
N LEU A 122 -11.41 -5.52 -4.68
CA LEU A 122 -10.02 -5.61 -4.28
C LEU A 122 -9.13 -5.02 -5.38
N SER A 123 -8.46 -3.90 -5.10
CA SER A 123 -7.49 -3.35 -6.05
C SER A 123 -6.36 -4.35 -6.30
N VAL A 124 -5.65 -4.19 -7.42
CA VAL A 124 -4.45 -4.98 -7.73
C VAL A 124 -3.45 -4.96 -6.57
N ASN A 125 -3.14 -3.78 -6.03
CA ASN A 125 -2.15 -3.68 -4.95
C ASN A 125 -2.63 -4.37 -3.68
N SER A 126 -3.92 -4.28 -3.39
CA SER A 126 -4.54 -5.01 -2.29
C SER A 126 -4.45 -6.52 -2.48
N LEU A 127 -4.63 -7.03 -3.71
CA LEU A 127 -4.47 -8.45 -4.02
C LEU A 127 -3.02 -8.92 -3.81
N VAL A 128 -2.04 -8.18 -4.36
CA VAL A 128 -0.63 -8.52 -4.18
C VAL A 128 -0.23 -8.52 -2.71
N LEU A 129 -0.64 -7.49 -1.95
CA LEU A 129 -0.38 -7.44 -0.51
C LEU A 129 -1.10 -8.56 0.24
N SER A 130 -2.32 -8.95 -0.17
CA SER A 130 -3.03 -10.10 0.41
C SER A 130 -2.27 -11.40 0.18
N LEU A 131 -1.73 -11.63 -1.02
CA LEU A 131 -0.90 -12.80 -1.32
C LEU A 131 0.36 -12.81 -0.45
N ARG A 132 1.09 -11.69 -0.36
CA ARG A 132 2.26 -11.56 0.53
C ARG A 132 1.90 -11.79 1.99
N THR A 133 0.76 -11.26 2.43
CA THR A 133 0.30 -11.30 3.82
C THR A 133 0.00 -12.71 4.31
N ASN A 134 -0.51 -13.55 3.42
CA ASN A 134 -0.95 -14.91 3.71
C ASN A 134 0.00 -15.99 3.17
N PHE A 135 1.13 -15.60 2.57
CA PHE A 135 2.12 -16.53 2.08
C PHE A 135 2.84 -17.20 3.25
N ASP A 136 2.85 -18.53 3.25
CA ASP A 136 3.54 -19.35 4.24
C ASP A 136 4.75 -20.01 3.56
N PRO A 137 5.99 -19.57 3.84
CA PRO A 137 7.19 -20.09 3.19
C PRO A 137 7.46 -21.56 3.54
N VAL A 138 7.02 -22.02 4.71
CA VAL A 138 7.21 -23.41 5.16
C VAL A 138 6.27 -24.32 4.38
N ARG A 139 5.00 -23.93 4.21
CA ARG A 139 4.05 -24.67 3.37
C ARG A 139 4.38 -24.61 1.89
N ALA A 140 5.03 -23.54 1.45
CA ALA A 140 5.49 -23.38 0.07
C ALA A 140 6.83 -24.10 -0.21
N ALA A 141 7.45 -24.74 0.79
CA ALA A 141 8.67 -25.50 0.61
C ALA A 141 8.44 -26.64 -0.41
N GLY A 142 9.28 -26.71 -1.45
CA GLY A 142 9.15 -27.69 -2.53
C GLY A 142 8.11 -27.36 -3.59
N VAL A 143 7.32 -26.30 -3.42
CA VAL A 143 6.38 -25.82 -4.45
C VAL A 143 7.11 -24.93 -5.44
N ARG A 144 7.01 -25.27 -6.73
CA ARG A 144 7.46 -24.45 -7.85
C ARG A 144 6.33 -24.27 -8.84
N THR A 145 5.78 -23.07 -8.93
CA THR A 145 4.66 -22.78 -9.82
C THR A 145 4.61 -21.32 -10.22
N GLU A 146 3.98 -21.07 -11.36
CA GLU A 146 3.69 -19.76 -11.88
C GLU A 146 2.19 -19.66 -12.15
N VAL A 147 1.55 -18.66 -11.56
CA VAL A 147 0.10 -18.43 -11.67
C VAL A 147 -0.12 -17.08 -12.32
N LEU A 148 -0.82 -17.09 -13.45
CA LEU A 148 -1.29 -15.88 -14.11
C LEU A 148 -2.57 -15.40 -13.43
N LEU A 149 -2.51 -14.23 -12.82
CA LEU A 149 -3.64 -13.53 -12.21
C LEU A 149 -4.11 -12.42 -13.16
N ARG A 150 -5.42 -12.24 -13.31
CA ARG A 150 -6.02 -11.18 -14.15
C ARG A 150 -7.06 -10.35 -13.38
N PRO A 151 -6.68 -9.67 -12.28
CA PRO A 151 -7.55 -8.70 -11.63
C PRO A 151 -7.91 -7.58 -12.62
N ASP A 152 -9.20 -7.37 -12.85
CA ASP A 152 -9.74 -6.31 -13.72
C ASP A 152 -9.08 -6.25 -15.11
N GLY A 153 -8.75 -7.41 -15.68
CA GLY A 153 -8.14 -7.53 -17.01
C GLY A 153 -6.66 -7.15 -17.10
N ARG A 154 -6.02 -6.75 -15.98
CA ARG A 154 -4.58 -6.45 -15.93
C ARG A 154 -3.79 -7.71 -15.53
N PRO A 155 -2.93 -8.28 -16.38
CA PRO A 155 -2.25 -9.53 -16.08
C PRO A 155 -1.05 -9.34 -15.13
N PHE A 156 -0.95 -10.22 -14.12
CA PHE A 156 0.16 -10.32 -13.18
C PHE A 156 0.63 -11.76 -13.11
N LEU A 157 1.94 -11.97 -13.00
CA LEU A 157 2.51 -13.28 -12.73
C LEU A 157 2.88 -13.38 -11.25
N ALA A 158 2.26 -14.33 -10.56
CA ALA A 158 2.68 -14.75 -9.23
C ALA A 158 3.54 -16.00 -9.36
N ARG A 159 4.81 -15.91 -8.99
CA ARG A 159 5.77 -17.02 -9.02
C ARG A 159 6.06 -17.46 -7.60
N VAL A 160 5.85 -18.74 -7.33
CA VAL A 160 6.27 -19.38 -6.08
C VAL A 160 7.44 -20.31 -6.41
N ALA A 161 8.58 -20.07 -5.80
CA ALA A 161 9.76 -20.92 -5.90
C ALA A 161 10.63 -20.77 -4.66
N ASP A 162 11.18 -21.88 -4.18
CA ASP A 162 12.16 -21.92 -3.08
C ASP A 162 11.65 -21.21 -1.81
N GLY A 163 10.37 -21.40 -1.48
CA GLY A 163 9.73 -20.76 -0.33
C GLY A 163 9.60 -19.23 -0.45
N ARG A 164 9.65 -18.68 -1.67
CA ARG A 164 9.45 -17.26 -1.96
C ARG A 164 8.27 -17.04 -2.89
N LEU A 165 7.58 -15.92 -2.69
CA LEU A 165 6.57 -15.40 -3.59
C LEU A 165 7.09 -14.13 -4.24
N ASP A 166 7.19 -14.13 -5.56
CA ASP A 166 7.37 -12.94 -6.39
C ASP A 166 6.07 -12.64 -7.13
N VAL A 167 5.65 -11.37 -7.14
CA VAL A 167 4.46 -10.95 -7.88
C VAL A 167 4.82 -9.74 -8.70
N ARG A 168 4.69 -9.85 -10.01
CA ARG A 168 5.08 -8.82 -10.97
C ARG A 168 4.00 -8.60 -12.03
N PRO A 169 3.84 -7.36 -12.54
CA PRO A 169 3.07 -7.13 -13.75
C PRO A 169 3.59 -8.00 -14.89
N LEU A 170 2.69 -8.58 -15.67
CA LEU A 170 3.07 -9.27 -16.90
C LEU A 170 3.13 -8.22 -18.02
N ASP A 171 4.33 -7.98 -18.55
CA ASP A 171 4.51 -7.18 -19.74
C ASP A 171 3.92 -7.95 -20.95
N PRO A 172 2.84 -7.45 -21.59
CA PRO A 172 2.21 -8.12 -22.73
C PRO A 172 3.19 -8.34 -23.89
N THR A 173 4.20 -7.48 -23.99
CA THR A 173 5.21 -7.48 -25.06
C THR A 173 6.29 -8.56 -24.88
N ARG A 174 6.38 -9.19 -23.71
CA ARG A 174 7.35 -10.27 -23.42
C ARG A 174 6.78 -11.69 -23.54
N CYS A 175 5.52 -11.84 -23.97
CA CYS A 175 4.88 -13.14 -24.21
C CYS A 175 4.95 -13.62 -25.67
N LEU A 176 5.76 -12.98 -26.53
CA LEU A 176 6.06 -13.46 -27.89
C LEU A 176 7.44 -14.14 -27.91
N LEU A 177 7.55 -15.33 -27.32
CA LEU A 177 8.54 -16.35 -27.65
C LEU A 177 7.95 -17.73 -27.35
#